data_AF-A0AAD5UCZ4-F1
#
_entry.id   AF-A0AAD5UCZ4-F1
#
_cell.length_a   1.000
_cell.length_b   1.000
_cell.length_c   1.000
_cell.angle_alpha   90.00
_cell.angle_beta   90.00
_cell.angle_gamma   90.00
#
_symmetry.space_group_name_H-M   'P 1'
#
loop_
_entity.id
_entity.type
_entity.pdbx_description
1 polymer ?
#
loop_
_entity_poly.entity_id
_entity_poly.type
_entity_poly.pdbx_seq_one_letter_code
_entity_poly.pdbx_strand_id
1 'polypeptide(L)'
;TMSLVLTNLKNHPDDPKYKTIKASGKVIKKVLDCTGGEDLLIACGALKSVVEFQPSYKFTLHDENQLEIINEYIARVAESIDYSKRNDVKKEEEERKQKVLRDIENDRLERLERMQRERERLALHKESQRNELQ
;
A
#
# COMPACT_ATOMS: atom_id res chain seq x y z
N THR A 1 9.73 -11.15 -0.44
CA THR A 1 9.24 -10.76 -1.79
C THR A 1 10.20 -11.25 -2.84
N MET A 2 9.83 -11.24 -4.12
CA MET A 2 10.75 -11.62 -5.20
C MET A 2 12.01 -10.75 -5.24
N SER A 3 11.90 -9.46 -4.90
CA SER A 3 13.05 -8.56 -4.79
C SER A 3 14.12 -9.09 -3.83
N LEU A 4 13.74 -9.58 -2.64
CA LEU A 4 14.68 -10.15 -1.67
C LEU A 4 15.42 -11.38 -2.21
N VAL A 5 14.71 -12.24 -2.94
CA VAL A 5 15.30 -13.41 -3.59
C VAL A 5 16.39 -12.98 -4.57
N LEU A 6 16.05 -12.05 -5.47
CA LEU A 6 16.98 -11.56 -6.48
C LEU A 6 18.14 -10.76 -5.87
N THR A 7 17.91 -10.02 -4.79
CA THR A 7 18.97 -9.35 -4.03
C THR A 7 19.96 -10.35 -3.44
N ASN A 8 19.49 -11.45 -2.84
CA ASN A 8 20.37 -12.48 -2.30
C ASN A 8 21.15 -13.19 -3.40
N LEU A 9 20.50 -13.49 -4.52
CA LEU A 9 21.15 -14.08 -5.69
C LEU A 9 22.25 -13.17 -6.26
N LYS A 10 22.00 -11.85 -6.33
CA LYS A 10 22.99 -10.85 -6.77
C LYS A 10 24.17 -10.72 -5.79
N ASN A 11 23.90 -10.66 -4.49
CA ASN A 11 24.92 -10.41 -3.47
C ASN A 11 25.76 -11.66 -3.17
N HIS A 12 25.21 -12.84 -3.41
CA HIS A 12 25.86 -14.13 -3.16
C HIS A 12 25.74 -15.03 -4.41
N PRO A 13 26.34 -14.63 -5.54
CA PRO A 13 26.14 -15.29 -6.83
C PRO A 13 26.75 -16.68 -6.90
N ASP A 14 27.61 -17.07 -5.96
CA ASP A 14 28.22 -18.40 -5.90
C ASP A 14 27.55 -19.34 -4.89
N ASP A 15 26.71 -18.81 -3.99
CA ASP A 15 26.07 -19.61 -2.96
C ASP A 15 24.93 -20.45 -3.56
N PRO A 16 25.06 -21.80 -3.57
CA PRO A 16 24.06 -22.68 -4.16
C PRO A 16 22.68 -22.59 -3.49
N LYS A 17 22.62 -22.10 -2.23
CA LYS A 17 21.38 -21.91 -1.49
C LYS A 17 20.44 -20.91 -2.17
N TYR A 18 20.98 -19.86 -2.78
CA TYR A 18 20.16 -18.82 -3.44
C TYR A 18 19.91 -19.13 -4.91
N LYS A 19 20.66 -20.08 -5.49
CA LYS A 19 20.50 -20.51 -6.88
C LYS A 19 19.29 -21.40 -7.12
N THR A 20 18.69 -22.00 -6.10
CA THR A 20 17.59 -22.96 -6.29
C THR A 20 16.40 -22.60 -5.43
N ILE A 21 15.21 -22.53 -6.03
CA ILE A 21 13.98 -22.19 -5.33
C ILE A 21 12.85 -23.12 -5.74
N LYS A 22 12.17 -23.71 -4.76
CA LYS A 22 11.04 -24.61 -5.01
C LYS A 22 9.88 -23.83 -5.64
N ALA A 23 9.29 -24.36 -6.71
CA ALA A 23 8.12 -23.77 -7.37
C ALA A 23 6.90 -23.71 -6.43
N SER A 24 6.81 -24.63 -5.47
CA SER A 24 5.78 -24.66 -4.42
C SER A 24 5.98 -23.62 -3.30
N GLY A 25 7.11 -22.91 -3.29
CA GLY A 25 7.42 -21.90 -2.28
C GLY A 25 6.41 -20.73 -2.34
N LYS A 26 5.97 -20.25 -1.18
CA LYS A 26 4.97 -19.17 -1.07
C LYS A 26 5.32 -17.93 -1.90
N VAL A 27 6.60 -17.57 -1.97
CA VAL A 27 7.06 -16.41 -2.74
C VAL A 27 6.98 -16.67 -4.24
N ILE A 28 7.45 -17.83 -4.71
CA ILE A 28 7.42 -18.19 -6.13
C ILE A 28 6.00 -18.39 -6.62
N LYS A 29 5.14 -19.06 -5.85
CA LYS A 29 3.73 -19.21 -6.21
C LYS A 29 3.08 -17.85 -6.49
N LYS A 30 3.28 -16.87 -5.61
CA LYS A 30 2.76 -15.50 -5.84
C LYS A 30 3.30 -14.84 -7.12
N VAL A 31 4.55 -15.11 -7.48
CA VAL A 31 5.14 -14.60 -8.73
C VAL A 31 4.50 -15.30 -9.93
N LEU A 32 4.36 -16.62 -9.88
CA LEU A 32 3.75 -17.40 -10.97
C LEU A 32 2.26 -17.10 -11.15
N ASP A 33 1.56 -16.71 -10.08
CA ASP A 33 0.16 -16.28 -10.14
C ASP A 33 0.00 -14.91 -10.85
N CYS A 34 1.08 -14.15 -11.04
CA CYS A 34 1.06 -12.89 -11.77
C CYS A 34 1.31 -13.11 -13.28
N THR A 35 0.56 -12.38 -14.12
CA THR A 35 0.80 -12.33 -15.56
C THR A 35 2.24 -11.88 -15.84
N GLY A 36 2.99 -12.66 -16.63
CA GLY A 36 4.40 -12.39 -16.93
C GLY A 36 5.38 -12.73 -15.81
N GLY A 37 4.92 -13.29 -14.68
CA GLY A 37 5.80 -13.63 -13.56
C GLY A 37 6.75 -14.78 -13.86
N GLU A 38 6.33 -15.78 -14.62
CA GLU A 38 7.23 -16.84 -15.09
C GLU A 38 8.27 -16.28 -16.09
N ASP A 39 7.85 -15.40 -17.00
CA ASP A 39 8.75 -14.74 -17.96
C ASP A 39 9.82 -13.91 -17.25
N LEU A 40 9.46 -13.22 -16.16
CA LEU A 40 10.41 -12.50 -15.31
C LEU A 40 11.46 -13.45 -14.72
N LEU A 41 11.05 -14.62 -14.21
CA LEU A 41 12.00 -15.60 -13.68
C LEU A 41 12.99 -16.04 -14.76
N ILE A 42 12.48 -16.38 -15.94
CA ILE A 42 13.30 -16.81 -17.09
C ILE A 42 14.25 -15.70 -17.52
N ALA A 43 13.77 -14.46 -17.62
CA ALA A 43 14.58 -13.28 -17.96
C ALA A 43 15.70 -13.02 -16.93
N CYS A 44 15.47 -13.35 -15.67
CA CYS A 44 16.48 -13.30 -14.60
C CYS A 44 17.43 -14.52 -14.61
N GLY A 45 17.34 -15.41 -15.61
CA GLY A 45 18.18 -16.59 -15.76
C GLY A 45 17.69 -17.82 -14.99
N ALA A 46 16.41 -17.90 -14.62
CA ALA A 46 15.85 -19.09 -14.01
C ALA A 46 15.48 -20.16 -15.05
N LEU A 47 15.87 -21.39 -14.80
CA LEU A 47 15.50 -22.57 -15.57
C LEU A 47 14.66 -23.52 -14.72
N LYS A 48 13.62 -24.09 -15.31
CA LYS A 48 12.85 -25.16 -14.67
C LYS A 48 13.73 -26.39 -14.48
N SER A 49 13.69 -26.94 -13.29
CA SER A 49 14.44 -28.11 -12.87
C SER A 49 13.60 -28.97 -11.92
N VAL A 50 13.99 -30.22 -11.74
CA VAL A 50 13.42 -31.09 -10.71
C VAL A 50 14.51 -31.42 -9.72
N VAL A 51 14.28 -31.09 -8.45
CA VAL A 51 15.19 -31.37 -7.34
C VAL A 51 14.41 -32.18 -6.31
N GLU A 52 14.90 -33.36 -5.93
CA GLU A 52 14.22 -34.26 -4.99
C GLU A 52 12.76 -34.57 -5.41
N PHE A 53 12.52 -34.82 -6.70
CA PHE A 53 11.19 -35.03 -7.27
C PHE A 53 10.22 -33.84 -7.11
N GLN A 54 10.73 -32.64 -6.79
CA GLN A 54 9.93 -31.43 -6.67
C GLN A 54 10.31 -30.40 -7.76
N PRO A 55 9.31 -29.78 -8.42
CA PRO A 55 9.57 -28.72 -9.40
C PRO A 55 10.24 -27.53 -8.71
N SER A 56 11.35 -27.08 -9.28
CA SER A 56 12.20 -26.02 -8.76
C SER A 56 12.72 -25.13 -9.89
N TYR A 57 13.02 -23.88 -9.59
CA TYR A 57 13.69 -22.95 -10.48
C TYR A 57 15.14 -22.84 -10.06
N LYS A 58 16.05 -23.08 -11.02
CA LYS A 58 17.49 -22.96 -10.84
C LYS A 58 17.99 -21.74 -11.60
N PHE A 59 18.61 -20.81 -10.89
CA PHE A 59 19.18 -19.60 -11.45
C PHE A 59 20.61 -19.84 -11.91
N THR A 60 20.88 -19.37 -13.11
CA THR A 60 22.20 -19.40 -13.74
C THR A 60 22.52 -17.98 -14.21
N LEU A 61 23.21 -17.22 -13.36
CA LEU A 61 23.70 -15.88 -13.68
C LEU A 61 24.99 -16.01 -14.51
N HIS A 62 24.84 -16.07 -15.83
CA HIS A 62 25.95 -16.18 -16.77
C HIS A 62 26.06 -14.98 -17.71
N ASP A 63 25.01 -14.16 -17.78
CA ASP A 63 24.90 -13.04 -18.70
C ASP A 63 24.81 -11.72 -17.92
N GLU A 64 25.57 -10.71 -18.37
CA GLU A 64 25.49 -9.34 -17.84
C GLU A 64 24.06 -8.78 -17.97
N ASN A 65 23.33 -9.15 -19.03
CA ASN A 65 21.94 -8.73 -19.22
C ASN A 65 21.03 -9.22 -18.09
N GLN A 66 21.27 -10.43 -17.56
CA GLN A 66 20.46 -10.97 -16.45
C GLN A 66 20.67 -10.16 -15.18
N LEU A 67 21.91 -9.74 -14.92
CA LEU A 67 22.23 -8.86 -13.78
C LEU A 67 21.61 -7.47 -13.96
N GLU A 68 21.61 -6.92 -15.17
CA GLU A 68 20.96 -5.65 -15.48
C GLU A 68 19.45 -5.71 -15.22
N ILE A 69 18.77 -6.75 -15.73
CA ILE A 69 17.34 -6.98 -15.50
C ILE A 69 17.03 -7.10 -14.00
N ILE A 70 17.86 -7.84 -13.25
CA ILE A 70 17.72 -7.97 -11.80
C ILE A 70 17.86 -6.61 -11.10
N ASN A 71 18.86 -5.82 -11.48
CA ASN A 71 19.09 -4.49 -10.91
C ASN A 71 17.93 -3.54 -11.19
N GLU A 72 17.46 -3.52 -12.44
CA GLU A 72 16.32 -2.70 -12.85
C GLU A 72 15.06 -3.10 -12.09
N TYR A 73 14.78 -4.40 -11.98
CA TYR A 73 13.63 -4.89 -11.23
C TYR A 73 13.70 -4.48 -9.75
N ILE A 74 14.85 -4.66 -9.10
CA ILE A 74 15.04 -4.28 -7.69
C ILE A 74 14.83 -2.76 -7.52
N ALA A 75 15.38 -1.95 -8.43
CA ALA A 75 15.22 -0.49 -8.39
C ALA A 75 13.76 -0.05 -8.57
N ARG A 76 13.06 -0.60 -9.56
CA ARG A 76 11.63 -0.32 -9.80
C ARG A 76 10.76 -0.71 -8.61
N VAL A 77 11.04 -1.85 -7.97
CA VAL A 77 10.31 -2.26 -6.76
C VAL A 77 10.58 -1.32 -5.59
N ALA A 78 11.83 -0.89 -5.40
CA ALA A 78 12.17 0.07 -4.35
C ALA A 78 11.46 1.42 -4.56
N GLU A 79 11.48 1.94 -5.79
CA GLU A 79 10.79 3.17 -6.17
C GLU A 79 9.27 3.06 -5.96
N SER A 80 8.66 1.94 -6.36
CA SER A 80 7.23 1.68 -6.16
C SER A 80 6.84 1.67 -4.67
N ILE A 81 7.67 1.07 -3.82
CA ILE A 81 7.46 1.07 -2.37
C ILE A 81 7.55 2.50 -1.82
N ASP A 82 8.54 3.28 -2.23
CA ASP A 82 8.72 4.65 -1.75
C ASP A 82 7.61 5.58 -2.25
N TYR A 83 7.16 5.41 -3.48
CA TYR A 83 6.00 6.11 -4.03
C TYR A 83 4.72 5.80 -3.24
N SER A 84 4.50 4.52 -2.92
CA SER A 84 3.35 4.08 -2.13
C SER A 84 3.35 4.72 -0.74
N LYS A 85 4.50 4.70 -0.04
CA LYS A 85 4.65 5.37 1.26
C LYS A 85 4.37 6.86 1.19
N ARG A 86 4.86 7.56 0.15
CA ARG A 86 4.59 9.01 -0.03
C ARG A 86 3.11 9.28 -0.25
N ASN A 87 2.41 8.41 -0.97
CA ASN A 87 0.97 8.56 -1.19
C ASN A 87 0.15 8.24 0.06
N ASP A 88 0.56 7.25 0.85
CA ASP A 88 -0.11 6.94 2.12
C ASP A 88 -0.02 8.13 3.09
N VAL A 89 1.15 8.79 3.18
CA VAL A 89 1.32 10.01 3.98
C VAL A 89 0.40 11.13 3.49
N LYS A 90 0.34 11.36 2.17
CA LYS A 90 -0.56 12.37 1.59
C LYS A 90 -2.03 12.06 1.86
N LYS A 91 -2.41 10.79 1.77
CA LYS A 91 -3.78 10.34 2.03
C LYS A 91 -4.16 10.55 3.49
N GLU A 92 -3.26 10.22 4.41
CA GLU A 92 -3.48 10.46 5.84
C GLU A 92 -3.61 11.95 6.15
N GLU A 93 -2.79 12.80 5.52
CA GLU A 93 -2.88 14.26 5.67
C GLU A 93 -4.22 14.80 5.14
N GLU A 94 -4.67 14.30 3.99
CA GLU A 94 -5.97 14.69 3.42
C GLU A 94 -7.13 14.23 4.30
N GLU A 95 -7.09 12.99 4.81
CA GLU A 95 -8.11 12.48 5.74
C GLU A 95 -8.18 13.32 7.02
N ARG A 96 -7.03 13.77 7.54
CA ARG A 96 -6.97 14.70 8.69
C ARG A 96 -7.59 16.05 8.35
N LYS A 97 -7.27 16.65 7.20
CA LYS A 97 -7.86 17.93 6.75
C LYS A 97 -9.38 17.81 6.62
N GLN A 98 -9.86 16.76 5.97
CA GLN A 98 -11.29 16.50 5.80
C GLN A 98 -12.01 16.28 7.14
N LYS A 99 -11.35 15.65 8.11
CA LYS A 99 -11.89 15.55 9.47
C LYS A 99 -12.04 16.93 10.12
N VAL A 100 -10.99 17.75 10.11
CA VAL A 100 -11.03 19.10 10.70
C VAL A 100 -12.12 19.97 10.05
N LEU A 101 -12.26 19.92 8.73
CA LEU A 101 -13.32 20.66 8.04
C LEU A 101 -14.73 20.21 8.45
N ARG A 102 -14.94 18.90 8.65
CA ARG A 102 -16.20 18.37 9.16
C ARG A 102 -16.48 18.82 10.59
N ASP A 103 -15.46 18.79 11.45
CA ASP A 103 -15.59 19.23 12.84
C ASP A 103 -15.97 20.73 12.91
N ILE A 104 -15.34 21.58 12.08
CA ILE A 104 -15.69 23.01 11.97
C ILE A 104 -17.14 23.22 11.51
N GLU A 105 -17.58 22.48 10.50
CA GLU A 105 -18.94 22.61 9.98
C GLU A 105 -19.98 22.12 11.01
N ASN A 106 -19.69 21.03 11.71
CA ASN A 106 -20.53 20.55 12.81
C ASN A 106 -20.66 21.59 13.93
N ASP A 107 -19.54 22.16 14.38
CA ASP A 107 -19.53 23.22 15.40
C ASP A 107 -20.36 24.45 14.97
N ARG A 108 -20.28 24.81 13.68
CA ARG A 108 -21.07 25.91 13.11
C ARG A 108 -22.56 25.61 13.13
N LEU A 109 -22.96 24.41 12.73
CA LEU A 109 -24.35 23.97 12.73
C LEU A 109 -24.91 23.92 14.16
N GLU A 110 -24.17 23.32 15.10
CA GLU A 110 -24.56 23.27 16.51
C GLU A 110 -24.74 24.66 17.12
N ARG A 111 -23.88 25.61 16.76
CA ARG A 111 -23.99 27.01 17.20
C ARG A 111 -25.25 27.67 16.64
N LEU A 112 -25.57 27.44 15.37
CA LEU A 112 -26.78 27.97 14.73
C LEU A 112 -28.04 27.41 15.40
N GLU A 113 -28.10 26.10 15.63
CA GLU A 113 -29.21 25.43 16.31
C GLU A 113 -29.38 25.92 17.75
N ARG A 114 -28.28 26.18 18.47
CA ARG A 114 -28.34 26.72 19.83
C ARG A 114 -28.92 28.14 19.83
N MET A 115 -28.48 28.99 18.92
CA MET A 115 -28.99 30.36 18.79
C MET A 115 -30.48 30.39 18.39
N GLN A 116 -30.93 29.48 17.53
CA GLN A 116 -32.35 29.35 17.18
C GLN A 116 -33.19 28.96 18.39
N ARG A 117 -32.79 27.90 19.11
CA ARG A 117 -33.49 27.46 20.34
C ARG A 117 -33.57 28.54 21.40
N GLU A 118 -32.50 29.32 21.58
CA GLU A 118 -32.48 30.44 22.53
C GLU A 118 -33.42 31.57 22.10
N ARG A 119 -33.44 31.92 20.80
CA ARG A 119 -34.37 32.91 20.25
C ARG A 119 -35.83 32.49 20.43
N GLU A 120 -36.17 31.23 20.17
CA GLU A 120 -37.51 30.69 20.35
C GLU A 120 -37.96 30.76 21.81
N ARG A 121 -37.08 30.37 22.76
CA ARG A 121 -37.37 30.48 24.19
C ARG A 121 -37.60 31.92 24.64
N LEU A 122 -36.78 32.86 24.17
CA LEU A 122 -36.94 34.27 24.50
C LEU A 122 -38.22 34.87 23.90
N ALA A 123 -38.60 34.46 22.69
CA ALA A 123 -39.84 34.87 22.05
C ALA A 123 -41.06 34.39 22.85
N LEU A 124 -41.10 33.10 23.22
CA LEU A 124 -42.15 32.51 24.06
C LEU A 124 -42.26 33.21 25.42
N HIS A 125 -41.13 33.46 26.09
CA HIS A 125 -41.14 34.12 27.40
C HIS A 125 -41.67 35.56 27.33
N LYS A 126 -41.30 36.32 26.30
CA LYS A 126 -41.84 37.67 26.06
C LYS A 126 -43.34 37.66 25.75
N GLU A 127 -43.80 36.66 25.01
CA GLU A 127 -45.22 36.52 24.67
C GLU A 127 -46.06 36.16 25.90
N SER A 128 -45.58 35.27 26.76
CA SER A 128 -46.21 34.95 28.05
C SER A 128 -46.29 36.17 28.97
N GLN A 129 -45.21 36.94 29.11
CA GLN A 129 -45.22 38.17 29.90
C GLN A 129 -46.18 39.23 29.35
N ARG A 130 -46.36 39.30 28.03
CA ARG A 130 -47.29 40.25 27.40
C ARG A 130 -48.75 39.86 27.66
N ASN A 131 -49.06 38.58 27.68
CA ASN A 131 -50.41 38.07 27.93
C ASN A 131 -50.82 38.15 29.41
N GLU A 132 -49.87 38.16 30.35
CA GLU A 132 -50.14 38.35 31.78
C GLU A 132 -50.39 39.82 32.18
N LEU A 133 -50.04 40.79 31.30
CA LEU A 133 -50.21 42.23 31.51
C LEU A 133 -51.47 42.81 30.86
N GLN A 134 -52.28 42.00 30.18
CA GLN A 134 -53.59 42.37 29.61
C GLN A 134 -54.74 41.81 30.45
#